data_AF-A0A1P8WH00-F1
#
_entry.id   AF-A0A1P8WH00-F1
#
_cell.length_a   1.000
_cell.length_b   1.000
_cell.length_c   1.000
_cell.angle_alpha   90.00
_cell.angle_beta   90.00
_cell.angle_gamma   90.00
#
_symmetry.space_group_name_H-M   'P 1'
#
loop_
_entity.id
_entity.type
_entity.pdbx_description
1 polymer ?
#
loop_
_entity_poly.entity_id
_entity_poly.type
_entity_poly.pdbx_seq_one_letter_code
_entity_poly.pdbx_strand_id
1 'polypeptide(L)'
;MDTLFLNKKFERIGARLKIVDRPRQRRGTTAGLLTLDIGEDRRGEFFEIMPQRGADPEVDVLDVQPADRHLLLLVREDGAKNKYLCGHDERHWFVAGIPESAPVGTVRQAMEALQPVEVRSAVARKRVSGKSRNRRRNAAFIRQGEWFFLPEAHMAVEESLVLTNEPLSRGNGGKPHWAEFCYRTGGETVHVCGRHPNGVTESQYRKILSGNSHAKNWRWRTMRRNPGVYVRGRVRHPDHATITLQGWHRVVMNTENESRAMRNVAFLD
;
A
#
# COMPACT_ATOMS: atom_id res chain seq x y z
N MET A 1 -21.95 15.95 6.48
CA MET A 1 -21.53 15.33 5.20
C MET A 1 -22.67 15.33 4.16
N ASP A 2 -22.44 15.77 2.91
CA ASP A 2 -23.46 15.70 1.83
C ASP A 2 -23.43 14.34 1.10
N THR A 3 -24.31 13.43 1.53
CA THR A 3 -24.38 12.05 1.06
C THR A 3 -24.86 11.91 -0.38
N LEU A 4 -25.74 12.80 -0.84
CA LEU A 4 -26.26 12.79 -2.22
C LEU A 4 -25.19 13.24 -3.21
N PHE A 5 -24.42 14.27 -2.85
CA PHE A 5 -23.28 14.72 -3.64
C PHE A 5 -22.25 13.60 -3.79
N LEU A 6 -21.85 12.96 -2.69
CA LEU A 6 -20.86 11.88 -2.73
C LEU A 6 -21.33 10.70 -3.59
N ASN A 7 -22.57 10.24 -3.42
CA ASN A 7 -23.12 9.16 -4.25
C ASN A 7 -23.01 9.47 -5.75
N LYS A 8 -23.42 10.67 -6.17
CA LYS A 8 -23.30 11.11 -7.57
C LYS A 8 -21.85 11.09 -8.08
N LYS A 9 -20.86 11.41 -7.24
CA LYS A 9 -19.44 11.39 -7.63
C LYS A 9 -18.91 9.96 -7.80
N PHE A 10 -19.28 9.04 -6.91
CA PHE A 10 -18.90 7.62 -7.04
C PHE A 10 -19.61 6.94 -8.23
N GLU A 11 -20.88 7.26 -8.47
CA GLU A 11 -21.61 6.76 -9.66
C GLU A 11 -20.93 7.18 -10.96
N ARG A 12 -20.34 8.38 -11.03
CA ARG A 12 -19.61 8.86 -12.21
C ARG A 12 -18.37 8.02 -12.55
N ILE A 13 -17.77 7.33 -11.59
CA ILE A 13 -16.67 6.38 -11.85
C ILE A 13 -17.16 4.94 -12.05
N GLY A 14 -18.49 4.74 -12.01
CA GLY A 14 -19.16 3.44 -12.09
C GLY A 14 -19.15 2.67 -10.77
N ALA A 15 -18.93 3.35 -9.64
CA ALA A 15 -18.87 2.75 -8.32
C ALA A 15 -20.17 2.94 -7.54
N ARG A 16 -20.45 2.00 -6.65
CA ARG A 16 -21.49 2.15 -5.62
C ARG A 16 -20.86 2.68 -4.34
N LEU A 17 -21.59 3.51 -3.61
CA LEU A 17 -21.20 4.02 -2.30
C LEU A 17 -22.28 3.66 -1.28
N LYS A 18 -21.87 3.24 -0.08
CA LYS A 18 -22.74 3.11 1.08
C LYS A 18 -22.15 3.89 2.24
N ILE A 19 -22.99 4.70 2.86
CA ILE A 19 -22.66 5.42 4.09
C ILE A 19 -23.42 4.70 5.21
N VAL A 20 -22.70 4.19 6.20
CA VAL A 20 -23.25 3.27 7.20
C VAL A 20 -23.10 3.86 8.60
N ASP A 21 -24.24 4.15 9.24
CA ASP A 21 -24.30 4.72 10.61
C ASP A 21 -24.29 3.66 11.73
N ARG A 22 -23.70 2.47 11.50
CA ARG A 22 -23.79 1.36 12.46
C ARG A 22 -22.58 1.26 13.38
N PRO A 23 -22.80 0.93 14.68
CA PRO A 23 -21.73 0.57 15.60
C PRO A 23 -21.28 -0.85 15.29
N ARG A 24 -20.31 -1.03 14.38
CA ARG A 24 -19.51 -2.27 14.42
C ARG A 24 -18.59 -2.16 15.63
N GLN A 25 -18.82 -2.98 16.66
CA GLN A 25 -17.81 -3.30 17.68
C GLN A 25 -16.64 -4.01 16.97
N ARG A 26 -15.80 -3.27 16.26
CA ARG A 26 -14.51 -3.78 15.81
C ARG A 26 -13.53 -3.60 16.98
N ARG A 27 -13.03 -4.72 17.50
CA ARG A 27 -11.81 -4.76 18.31
C ARG A 27 -10.64 -4.42 17.38
N GLY A 28 -10.35 -3.14 17.23
CA GLY A 28 -9.25 -2.64 16.42
C GLY A 28 -9.26 -1.12 16.44
N THR A 29 -8.13 -0.54 16.83
CA THR A 29 -7.89 0.90 17.00
C THR A 29 -7.82 1.62 15.66
N THR A 30 -8.92 1.76 14.92
CA THR A 30 -9.02 2.81 13.89
C THR A 30 -9.25 4.12 14.64
N ALA A 31 -8.21 4.96 14.72
CA ALA A 31 -8.17 6.13 15.59
C ALA A 31 -8.74 7.42 14.96
N GLY A 32 -9.27 7.38 13.73
CA GLY A 32 -9.89 8.56 13.10
C GLY A 32 -11.42 8.55 13.08
N LEU A 33 -11.97 9.74 12.88
CA LEU A 33 -13.39 10.14 12.81
C LEU A 33 -14.17 9.46 11.67
N LEU A 34 -13.51 8.71 10.79
CA LEU A 34 -14.13 8.04 9.65
C LEU A 34 -13.30 6.84 9.20
N THR A 35 -13.98 5.76 8.83
CA THR A 35 -13.40 4.59 8.18
C THR A 35 -13.81 4.55 6.70
N LEU A 36 -12.86 4.29 5.82
CA LEU A 36 -13.06 3.98 4.41
C LEU A 36 -12.70 2.51 4.17
N ASP A 37 -13.56 1.80 3.46
CA ASP A 37 -13.38 0.37 3.17
C ASP A 37 -14.02 -0.01 1.83
N ILE A 38 -13.72 -1.21 1.35
CA ILE A 38 -14.42 -1.86 0.23
C ILE A 38 -15.27 -2.99 0.80
N GLY A 39 -16.59 -2.81 0.76
CA GLY A 39 -17.54 -3.86 1.10
C GLY A 39 -17.96 -4.66 -0.13
N GLU A 40 -18.45 -5.88 0.10
CA GLU A 40 -19.04 -6.74 -0.94
C GLU A 40 -20.45 -7.18 -0.54
N ASP A 41 -21.37 -7.18 -1.49
CA ASP A 41 -22.70 -7.78 -1.35
C ASP A 41 -23.07 -8.58 -2.62
N ARG A 42 -24.29 -9.10 -2.68
CA ARG A 42 -24.78 -9.88 -3.84
C ARG A 42 -24.78 -9.11 -5.17
N ARG A 43 -24.61 -7.78 -5.15
CA ARG A 43 -24.52 -6.91 -6.33
C ARG A 43 -23.07 -6.49 -6.63
N GLY A 44 -22.09 -7.12 -5.98
CA GLY A 44 -20.66 -6.90 -6.15
C GLY A 44 -20.05 -6.01 -5.06
N GLU A 45 -18.94 -5.38 -5.38
CA GLU A 45 -18.22 -4.48 -4.47
C GLU A 45 -18.87 -3.08 -4.40
N PHE A 46 -18.60 -2.36 -3.31
CA PHE A 46 -18.99 -0.98 -3.08
C PHE A 46 -18.00 -0.29 -2.13
N PHE A 47 -17.84 1.03 -2.28
CA PHE A 47 -17.14 1.83 -1.29
C PHE A 47 -18.02 1.98 -0.05
N GLU A 48 -17.45 1.73 1.11
CA GLU A 48 -18.11 1.91 2.41
C GLU A 48 -17.46 3.07 3.15
N ILE A 49 -18.28 4.03 3.60
CA ILE A 49 -17.86 5.14 4.45
C ILE A 49 -18.59 5.00 5.78
N MET A 50 -17.84 4.91 6.87
CA MET A 50 -18.38 4.79 8.23
C MET A 50 -17.85 5.94 9.09
N PRO A 51 -18.63 7.01 9.30
CA PRO A 51 -18.30 8.02 10.30
C PRO A 51 -18.26 7.40 11.70
N GLN A 52 -17.36 7.87 12.56
CA GLN A 52 -17.40 7.56 13.98
C GLN A 52 -18.65 8.16 14.62
N ARG A 53 -19.15 7.51 15.67
CA ARG A 53 -20.37 7.96 16.34
C ARG A 53 -20.19 9.38 16.90
N GLY A 54 -21.04 10.32 16.45
CA GLY A 54 -20.99 11.72 16.86
C GLY A 54 -19.96 12.57 16.11
N ALA A 55 -19.25 12.01 15.13
CA ALA A 55 -18.40 12.77 14.22
C ALA A 55 -19.20 13.23 13.00
N ASP A 56 -18.96 14.47 12.54
CA ASP A 56 -19.40 14.95 11.22
C ASP A 56 -18.16 15.33 10.39
N PRO A 57 -17.44 14.33 9.84
CA PRO A 57 -16.25 14.60 9.04
C PRO A 57 -16.64 15.36 7.77
N GLU A 58 -15.90 16.43 7.47
CA GLU A 58 -16.07 17.16 6.23
C GLU A 58 -15.38 16.38 5.10
N VAL A 59 -16.18 15.91 4.14
CA VAL A 59 -15.71 15.07 3.03
C VAL A 59 -15.98 15.76 1.71
N ASP A 60 -14.91 16.00 0.96
CA ASP A 60 -14.91 16.58 -0.37
C ASP A 60 -14.39 15.60 -1.41
N VAL A 61 -14.81 15.80 -2.66
CA VAL A 61 -14.22 15.14 -3.83
C VAL A 61 -13.46 16.17 -4.64
N LEU A 62 -12.13 16.06 -4.64
CA LEU A 62 -11.22 17.02 -5.28
C LEU A 62 -11.16 16.83 -6.80
N ASP A 63 -11.18 15.59 -7.27
CA ASP A 63 -11.06 15.25 -8.68
C ASP A 63 -11.78 13.94 -8.99
N VAL A 64 -12.38 13.85 -10.18
CA VAL A 64 -13.10 12.66 -10.66
C VAL A 64 -12.68 12.39 -12.09
N GLN A 65 -12.16 11.20 -12.34
CA GLN A 65 -11.71 10.71 -13.63
C GLN A 65 -12.54 9.47 -14.04
N PRO A 66 -13.72 9.66 -14.67
CA PRO A 66 -14.60 8.56 -15.08
C PRO A 66 -13.94 7.54 -16.00
N ALA A 67 -13.15 8.02 -16.97
CA ALA A 67 -12.50 7.16 -17.97
C ALA A 67 -11.50 6.19 -17.34
N ASP A 68 -10.81 6.64 -16.29
CA ASP A 68 -9.88 5.80 -15.52
C ASP A 68 -10.59 5.06 -14.39
N ARG A 69 -11.85 5.40 -14.07
CA ARG A 69 -12.63 4.92 -12.91
C ARG A 69 -11.97 5.22 -11.57
N HIS A 70 -11.47 6.45 -11.41
CA HIS A 70 -10.79 6.92 -10.20
C HIS A 70 -11.35 8.27 -9.73
N LEU A 71 -11.33 8.50 -8.42
CA LEU A 71 -11.59 9.80 -7.81
C LEU A 71 -10.64 10.06 -6.64
N LEU A 72 -10.41 11.33 -6.33
CA LEU A 72 -9.62 11.78 -5.20
C LEU A 72 -10.54 12.39 -4.14
N LEU A 73 -10.54 11.79 -2.96
CA LEU A 73 -11.36 12.18 -1.81
C LEU A 73 -10.49 12.92 -0.79
N LEU A 74 -11.02 13.97 -0.19
CA LEU A 74 -10.42 14.73 0.91
C LEU A 74 -11.33 14.63 2.13
N VAL A 75 -10.77 14.19 3.25
CA VAL A 75 -11.41 14.21 4.56
C VAL A 75 -10.70 15.23 5.43
N ARG A 76 -11.43 16.21 5.96
CA ARG A 76 -10.93 17.12 6.99
C ARG A 76 -11.39 16.64 8.37
N GLU A 77 -10.43 16.51 9.27
CA GLU A 77 -10.60 15.99 10.63
C GLU A 77 -9.67 16.78 11.54
N ASP A 78 -10.20 17.43 12.58
CA ASP A 78 -9.41 18.14 13.62
C ASP A 78 -8.31 19.08 13.06
N GLY A 79 -8.61 19.78 11.96
CA GLY A 79 -7.68 20.66 11.26
C GLY A 79 -6.66 19.95 10.34
N ALA A 80 -6.62 18.61 10.35
CA ALA A 80 -5.84 17.81 9.43
C ALA A 80 -6.60 17.54 8.11
N LYS A 81 -5.84 17.36 7.03
CA LYS A 81 -6.35 17.04 5.68
C LYS A 81 -5.81 15.69 5.25
N ASN A 82 -6.67 14.67 5.28
CA ASN A 82 -6.35 13.32 4.82
C ASN A 82 -6.90 13.11 3.42
N LYS A 83 -6.10 12.57 2.49
CA LYS A 83 -6.54 12.36 1.11
C LYS A 83 -6.49 10.87 0.75
N TYR A 84 -7.44 10.45 -0.06
CA TYR A 84 -7.58 9.05 -0.46
C TYR A 84 -7.82 8.95 -1.95
N LEU A 85 -7.05 8.08 -2.61
CA LEU A 85 -7.34 7.67 -3.96
C LEU A 85 -8.32 6.50 -3.92
N CYS A 86 -9.52 6.72 -4.42
CA CYS A 86 -10.53 5.69 -4.63
C CYS A 86 -10.49 5.30 -6.11
N GLY A 87 -10.32 4.02 -6.43
CA GLY A 87 -10.17 3.61 -7.82
C GLY A 87 -10.56 2.18 -8.09
N HIS A 88 -10.65 1.83 -9.37
CA HIS A 88 -10.80 0.45 -9.82
C HIS A 88 -9.49 -0.04 -10.41
N ASP A 89 -8.97 -1.16 -9.91
CA ASP A 89 -7.77 -1.79 -10.43
C ASP A 89 -8.04 -3.27 -10.73
N GLU A 90 -7.88 -3.61 -12.00
CA GLU A 90 -8.08 -4.98 -12.52
C GLU A 90 -9.53 -5.42 -12.34
N ARG A 91 -9.83 -6.12 -11.25
CA ARG A 91 -11.15 -6.66 -10.94
C ARG A 91 -11.79 -6.04 -9.71
N HIS A 92 -11.02 -5.28 -8.93
CA HIS A 92 -11.41 -4.85 -7.60
C HIS A 92 -11.37 -3.33 -7.47
N TRP A 93 -12.30 -2.78 -6.70
CA TRP A 93 -12.16 -1.43 -6.16
C TRP A 93 -11.08 -1.40 -5.07
N PHE A 94 -10.47 -0.24 -4.90
CA PHE A 94 -9.50 -0.01 -3.84
C PHE A 94 -9.62 1.41 -3.29
N VAL A 95 -9.18 1.56 -2.04
CA VAL A 95 -8.91 2.85 -1.39
C VAL A 95 -7.44 2.84 -1.00
N ALA A 96 -6.72 3.90 -1.35
CA ALA A 96 -5.33 4.10 -0.92
C ALA A 96 -5.15 5.46 -0.23
N GLY A 97 -4.58 5.44 0.97
CA GLY A 97 -4.20 6.66 1.68
C GLY A 97 -3.03 7.39 0.99
N ILE A 98 -3.15 8.69 0.79
CA ILE A 98 -2.06 9.50 0.21
C ILE A 98 -1.22 10.11 1.33
N PRO A 99 0.13 10.06 1.27
CA PRO A 99 0.99 10.71 2.25
C PRO A 99 0.67 12.21 2.37
N GLU A 100 0.55 12.72 3.59
CA GLU A 100 0.17 14.11 3.86
C GLU A 100 1.24 15.11 3.37
N SER A 101 2.49 14.65 3.26
CA SER A 101 3.61 15.41 2.69
C SER A 101 3.45 15.69 1.19
N ALA A 102 2.57 14.96 0.49
CA ALA A 102 2.36 15.12 -0.94
C ALA A 102 1.27 16.18 -1.25
N PRO A 103 1.61 17.28 -1.96
CA PRO A 103 0.63 18.31 -2.34
C PRO A 103 -0.22 17.84 -3.53
N VAL A 104 -1.17 16.94 -3.30
CA VAL A 104 -2.03 16.39 -4.35
C VAL A 104 -3.39 17.10 -4.40
N GLY A 105 -3.86 17.45 -5.60
CA GLY A 105 -5.19 17.99 -5.85
C GLY A 105 -5.91 17.30 -7.02
N THR A 106 -5.27 16.34 -7.68
CA THR A 106 -5.80 15.59 -8.82
C THR A 106 -5.52 14.10 -8.67
N VAL A 107 -6.33 13.26 -9.30
CA VAL A 107 -6.13 11.80 -9.37
C VAL A 107 -4.74 11.48 -9.91
N ARG A 108 -4.29 12.18 -10.95
CA ARG A 108 -2.95 12.00 -11.53
C ARG A 108 -1.85 12.24 -10.49
N GLN A 109 -1.92 13.34 -9.74
CA GLN A 109 -0.94 13.65 -8.70
C GLN A 109 -0.99 12.63 -7.55
N ALA A 110 -2.18 12.13 -7.19
CA ALA A 110 -2.34 11.09 -6.18
C ALA A 110 -1.67 9.77 -6.61
N MET A 111 -1.87 9.34 -7.85
CA MET A 111 -1.18 8.16 -8.41
C MET A 111 0.34 8.34 -8.42
N GLU A 112 0.85 9.53 -8.76
CA GLU A 112 2.28 9.82 -8.74
C GLU A 112 2.86 9.92 -7.32
N ALA A 113 2.07 10.39 -6.34
CA ALA A 113 2.47 10.45 -4.94
C ALA A 113 2.61 9.05 -4.32
N LEU A 114 1.83 8.07 -4.79
CA LEU A 114 1.93 6.66 -4.40
C LEU A 114 3.16 5.94 -5.00
N GLN A 115 3.89 6.58 -5.91
CA GLN A 115 5.11 6.00 -6.48
C GLN A 115 6.32 6.30 -5.57
N PRO A 116 7.04 5.28 -5.07
CA PRO A 116 8.25 5.49 -4.30
C PRO A 116 9.34 6.16 -5.16
N VAL A 117 10.36 6.69 -4.49
CA VAL A 117 11.42 7.48 -5.15
C VAL A 117 12.14 6.69 -6.25
N GLU A 118 12.31 5.38 -6.07
CA GLU A 118 12.90 4.47 -7.07
C GLU A 118 12.07 4.41 -8.35
N VAL A 119 10.74 4.30 -8.21
CA VAL A 119 9.81 4.27 -9.34
C VAL A 119 9.83 5.60 -10.07
N ARG A 120 9.72 6.73 -9.34
CA ARG A 120 9.77 8.07 -9.95
C ARG A 120 11.08 8.31 -10.68
N SER A 121 12.20 7.86 -10.10
CA SER A 121 13.53 7.94 -10.72
C SER A 121 13.63 7.08 -11.98
N ALA A 122 13.09 5.85 -11.96
CA ALA A 122 13.07 4.97 -13.13
C ALA A 122 12.21 5.53 -14.26
N VAL A 123 11.02 6.06 -13.93
CA VAL A 123 10.11 6.73 -14.86
C VAL A 123 10.78 7.93 -15.54
N ALA A 124 11.48 8.76 -14.76
CA ALA A 124 12.23 9.90 -15.29
C ALA A 124 13.39 9.47 -16.19
N ARG A 125 14.21 8.50 -15.73
CA ARG A 125 15.35 7.97 -16.48
C ARG A 125 14.94 7.36 -17.83
N LYS A 126 13.82 6.64 -17.86
CA LYS A 126 13.26 6.03 -19.07
C LYS A 126 12.43 7.00 -19.91
N ARG A 127 12.30 8.27 -19.49
CA ARG A 127 11.52 9.33 -20.17
C ARG A 127 10.09 8.87 -20.50
N VAL A 128 9.44 8.16 -19.58
CA VAL A 128 8.07 7.66 -19.80
C VAL A 128 7.11 8.85 -19.91
N SER A 129 6.38 8.91 -21.02
CA SER A 129 5.51 10.04 -21.35
C SER A 129 4.18 10.03 -20.60
N GLY A 130 3.68 11.23 -20.31
CA GLY A 130 2.34 11.56 -19.79
C GLY A 130 1.51 10.40 -19.26
N LYS A 131 0.48 9.99 -20.03
CA LYS A 131 -0.50 8.98 -19.63
C LYS A 131 0.12 7.60 -19.32
N SER A 132 1.29 7.27 -19.87
CA SER A 132 1.95 5.98 -19.64
C SER A 132 2.63 5.88 -18.28
N ARG A 133 2.90 7.01 -17.60
CA ARG A 133 3.53 7.04 -16.27
C ARG A 133 2.72 6.32 -15.21
N ASN A 134 1.40 6.31 -15.36
CA ASN A 134 0.46 5.73 -14.40
C ASN A 134 -0.17 4.42 -14.89
N ARG A 135 0.18 3.95 -16.09
CA ARG A 135 -0.24 2.63 -16.56
C ARG A 135 0.45 1.55 -15.72
N ARG A 136 -0.28 0.48 -15.43
CA ARG A 136 0.25 -0.69 -14.69
C ARG A 136 1.51 -1.28 -15.29
N ARG A 137 1.69 -1.18 -16.60
CA ARG A 137 2.91 -1.60 -17.30
C ARG A 137 3.42 -0.48 -18.18
N ASN A 138 4.69 -0.15 -18.02
CA ASN A 138 5.42 0.75 -18.89
C ASN A 138 6.91 0.35 -18.96
N ALA A 139 7.74 1.16 -19.59
CA ALA A 139 9.17 0.87 -19.75
C ALA A 139 10.00 0.97 -18.45
N ALA A 140 9.43 1.55 -17.38
CA ALA A 140 10.10 1.73 -16.09
C ALA A 140 9.68 0.70 -15.04
N PHE A 141 8.45 0.19 -15.10
CA PHE A 141 7.95 -0.79 -14.14
C PHE A 141 6.78 -1.62 -14.67
N ILE A 142 6.53 -2.72 -13.96
CA ILE A 142 5.24 -3.42 -13.90
C ILE A 142 4.66 -3.22 -12.49
N ARG A 143 3.36 -3.00 -12.34
CA ARG A 143 2.66 -2.86 -11.05
C ARG A 143 1.59 -3.95 -10.92
N GLN A 144 1.50 -4.55 -9.74
CA GLN A 144 0.44 -5.47 -9.33
C GLN A 144 0.08 -5.17 -7.88
N GLY A 145 -1.17 -4.74 -7.63
CA GLY A 145 -1.59 -4.24 -6.33
C GLY A 145 -0.67 -3.11 -5.82
N GLU A 146 -0.16 -3.26 -4.60
CA GLU A 146 0.77 -2.32 -3.96
C GLU A 146 2.23 -2.46 -4.41
N TRP A 147 2.55 -3.46 -5.24
CA TRP A 147 3.92 -3.77 -5.61
C TRP A 147 4.30 -3.23 -6.98
N PHE A 148 5.48 -2.61 -7.06
CA PHE A 148 6.16 -2.24 -8.29
C PHE A 148 7.38 -3.14 -8.52
N PHE A 149 7.55 -3.54 -9.77
CA PHE A 149 8.64 -4.40 -10.26
C PHE A 149 9.44 -3.61 -11.30
N LEU A 150 10.65 -3.19 -10.94
CA LEU A 150 11.52 -2.37 -11.78
C LEU A 150 12.56 -3.28 -12.45
N PRO A 151 12.72 -3.27 -13.78
CA PRO A 151 13.67 -4.15 -14.45
C PRO A 151 15.12 -3.79 -14.11
N GLU A 152 15.92 -4.80 -13.75
CA GLU A 152 17.33 -4.70 -13.39
C GLU A 152 18.17 -5.54 -14.36
N ALA A 153 18.38 -5.00 -15.57
CA ALA A 153 18.94 -5.74 -16.70
C ALA A 153 20.37 -6.27 -16.48
N HIS A 154 21.14 -5.67 -15.57
CA HIS A 154 22.54 -6.01 -15.30
C HIS A 154 22.76 -6.66 -13.93
N MET A 155 21.69 -7.14 -13.31
CA MET A 155 21.80 -7.79 -12.01
C MET A 155 22.51 -9.14 -12.13
N ALA A 156 23.69 -9.25 -11.52
CA ALA A 156 24.35 -10.53 -11.30
C ALA A 156 23.79 -11.18 -10.03
N VAL A 157 23.32 -12.42 -10.15
CA VAL A 157 22.76 -13.21 -9.06
C VAL A 157 23.55 -14.50 -8.92
N GLU A 158 23.90 -14.84 -7.67
CA GLU A 158 24.41 -16.17 -7.36
C GLU A 158 23.22 -17.14 -7.33
N GLU A 159 23.08 -17.98 -8.36
CA GLU A 159 21.90 -18.84 -8.54
C GLU A 159 21.67 -19.82 -7.37
N SER A 160 22.71 -20.19 -6.63
CA SER A 160 22.63 -21.03 -5.41
C SER A 160 21.81 -20.39 -4.28
N LEU A 161 21.69 -19.06 -4.29
CA LEU A 161 20.99 -18.27 -3.28
C LEU A 161 19.57 -17.87 -3.73
N VAL A 162 19.13 -18.32 -4.90
CA VAL A 162 17.78 -18.05 -5.41
C VAL A 162 16.77 -18.91 -4.68
N LEU A 163 15.82 -18.24 -4.05
CA LEU A 163 14.70 -18.85 -3.35
C LEU A 163 13.54 -19.05 -4.33
N THR A 164 12.77 -20.13 -4.15
CA THR A 164 11.61 -20.45 -4.98
C THR A 164 10.31 -20.30 -4.22
N ASN A 165 9.25 -19.83 -4.87
CA ASN A 165 7.91 -19.67 -4.28
C ASN A 165 7.91 -18.82 -2.99
N GLU A 166 8.57 -17.66 -3.05
CA GLU A 166 8.70 -16.76 -1.92
C GLU A 166 7.52 -15.80 -1.80
N PRO A 167 6.99 -15.57 -0.58
CA PRO A 167 5.97 -14.56 -0.36
C PRO A 167 6.56 -13.14 -0.33
N LEU A 168 5.87 -12.23 -1.01
CA LEU A 168 5.99 -10.78 -0.87
C LEU A 168 4.77 -10.31 -0.06
N SER A 169 5.01 -9.87 1.17
CA SER A 169 3.95 -9.44 2.09
C SER A 169 4.26 -8.07 2.66
N ARG A 170 3.20 -7.28 2.87
CA ARG A 170 3.25 -5.99 3.57
C ARG A 170 3.27 -6.11 5.10
N GLY A 171 3.16 -7.33 5.63
CA GLY A 171 2.86 -7.56 7.05
C GLY A 171 1.38 -7.29 7.37
N ASN A 172 0.96 -7.57 8.61
CA ASN A 172 -0.39 -7.25 9.12
C ASN A 172 -1.58 -7.92 8.40
N GLY A 173 -1.47 -9.22 8.03
CA GLY A 173 -2.64 -10.04 7.65
C GLY A 173 -2.95 -10.13 6.14
N GLY A 174 -2.46 -9.19 5.32
CA GLY A 174 -2.74 -9.21 3.88
C GLY A 174 -2.23 -10.46 3.13
N LYS A 175 -3.01 -10.93 2.16
CA LYS A 175 -2.64 -12.06 1.28
C LYS A 175 -1.32 -11.74 0.55
N PRO A 176 -0.31 -12.62 0.62
CA PRO A 176 0.97 -12.36 -0.01
C PRO A 176 0.88 -12.54 -1.53
N HIS A 177 1.69 -11.77 -2.25
CA HIS A 177 2.02 -12.09 -3.63
C HIS A 177 3.10 -13.19 -3.63
N TRP A 178 2.92 -14.22 -4.45
CA TRP A 178 3.84 -15.35 -4.53
C TRP A 178 4.76 -15.20 -5.74
N ALA A 179 6.04 -14.95 -5.48
CA ALA A 179 7.08 -14.87 -6.49
C ALA A 179 7.67 -16.25 -6.79
N GLU A 180 7.73 -16.63 -8.07
CA GLU A 180 8.29 -17.90 -8.50
C GLU A 180 9.78 -18.03 -8.14
N PHE A 181 10.56 -16.99 -8.41
CA PHE A 181 11.96 -16.89 -8.03
C PHE A 181 12.23 -15.56 -7.33
N CYS A 182 12.98 -15.60 -6.23
CA CYS A 182 13.29 -14.45 -5.40
C CYS A 182 14.75 -14.50 -4.95
N TYR A 183 15.40 -13.35 -5.00
CA TYR A 183 16.76 -13.16 -4.53
C TYR A 183 16.81 -11.93 -3.63
N ARG A 184 17.47 -12.06 -2.49
CA ARG A 184 17.53 -11.03 -1.45
C ARG A 184 18.98 -10.59 -1.26
N THR A 185 19.27 -9.32 -1.49
CA THR A 185 20.60 -8.73 -1.31
C THR A 185 20.62 -7.81 -0.11
N GLY A 186 21.71 -7.81 0.65
CA GLY A 186 21.87 -6.87 1.75
C GLY A 186 20.87 -7.12 2.88
N GLY A 187 21.07 -6.40 3.97
CA GLY A 187 20.32 -6.61 5.20
C GLY A 187 21.22 -6.38 6.39
N GLU A 188 20.97 -5.31 7.14
CA GLU A 188 21.55 -5.17 8.47
C GLU A 188 20.90 -6.25 9.36
N THR A 189 21.71 -7.11 9.99
CA THR A 189 21.21 -8.04 10.98
C THR A 189 20.61 -7.24 12.14
N VAL A 190 19.31 -7.41 12.35
CA VAL A 190 18.57 -6.77 13.44
C VAL A 190 17.92 -7.81 14.35
N HIS A 191 17.77 -7.47 15.62
CA HIS A 191 17.02 -8.24 16.59
C HIS A 191 15.66 -7.59 16.81
N VAL A 192 14.57 -8.32 16.56
CA VAL A 192 13.19 -7.85 16.74
C VAL A 192 12.56 -8.51 17.96
N CYS A 193 11.68 -7.78 18.64
CA CYS A 193 10.76 -8.31 19.65
C CYS A 193 9.49 -7.46 19.69
N GLY A 194 8.48 -7.86 20.48
CA GLY A 194 7.23 -7.09 20.59
C GLY A 194 7.41 -5.62 21.02
N ARG A 195 8.52 -5.29 21.70
CA ARG A 195 8.87 -3.92 22.11
C ARG A 195 9.72 -3.16 21.08
N HIS A 196 10.32 -3.87 20.13
CA HIS A 196 11.15 -3.34 19.07
C HIS A 196 10.73 -3.95 17.71
N PRO A 197 9.53 -3.62 17.20
CA PRO A 197 8.95 -4.28 16.02
C PRO A 197 9.74 -4.00 14.73
N ASN A 198 10.41 -2.85 14.65
CA ASN A 198 11.25 -2.46 13.50
C ASN A 198 12.70 -2.98 13.59
N GLY A 199 13.02 -3.73 14.65
CA GLY A 199 14.33 -4.29 14.91
C GLY A 199 15.34 -3.27 15.44
N VAL A 200 16.28 -3.75 16.25
CA VAL A 200 17.44 -3.01 16.72
C VAL A 200 18.71 -3.63 16.14
N THR A 201 19.72 -2.81 15.88
CA THR A 201 21.03 -3.28 15.43
C THR A 201 21.69 -4.18 16.48
N GLU A 202 22.68 -4.98 16.10
CA GLU A 202 23.45 -5.81 17.05
C GLU A 202 24.01 -5.00 18.23
N SER A 203 24.51 -3.79 17.99
CA SER A 203 25.07 -2.92 19.04
C SER A 203 24.00 -2.41 20.01
N GLN A 204 22.84 -2.01 19.49
CA GLN A 204 21.69 -1.59 20.29
C GLN A 204 21.10 -2.76 21.09
N TYR A 205 21.01 -3.95 20.48
CA TYR A 205 20.57 -5.17 21.15
C TYR A 205 21.44 -5.47 22.38
N ARG A 206 22.77 -5.46 22.22
CA ARG A 206 23.71 -5.65 23.34
C ARG A 206 23.52 -4.61 24.44
N LYS A 207 23.35 -3.33 24.08
CA LYS A 207 23.12 -2.24 25.03
C LYS A 207 21.82 -2.41 25.82
N ILE A 208 20.76 -2.91 25.18
CA ILE A 208 19.48 -3.22 25.83
C ILE A 208 19.67 -4.39 26.81
N LEU A 209 20.36 -5.46 26.40
CA LEU A 209 20.61 -6.60 27.27
C LEU A 209 21.48 -6.24 28.49
N SER A 210 22.45 -5.34 28.33
CA SER A 210 23.29 -4.88 29.44
C SER A 210 22.57 -3.91 30.37
N GLY A 211 21.70 -3.06 29.83
CA GLY A 211 20.93 -2.06 30.60
C GLY A 211 19.68 -2.62 31.27
N ASN A 212 19.19 -3.79 30.85
CA ASN A 212 18.01 -4.43 31.42
C ASN A 212 18.14 -5.96 31.36
N SER A 213 18.40 -6.58 32.51
CA SER A 213 18.53 -8.04 32.63
C SER A 213 17.29 -8.81 32.19
N HIS A 214 16.10 -8.23 32.32
CA HIS A 214 14.83 -8.86 31.91
C HIS A 214 14.63 -8.85 30.39
N ALA A 215 15.39 -8.05 29.65
CA ALA A 215 15.25 -7.96 28.20
C ALA A 215 15.58 -9.28 27.48
N LYS A 216 16.37 -10.17 28.08
CA LYS A 216 16.65 -11.51 27.53
C LYS A 216 15.39 -12.31 27.22
N ASN A 217 14.31 -12.10 27.98
CA ASN A 217 13.07 -12.86 27.89
C ASN A 217 12.05 -12.27 26.90
N TRP A 218 12.39 -11.21 26.16
CA TRP A 218 11.45 -10.55 25.23
C TRP A 218 11.18 -11.32 23.94
N ARG A 219 11.57 -12.60 23.84
CA ARG A 219 11.36 -13.47 22.66
C ARG A 219 11.95 -12.86 21.39
N TRP A 220 13.23 -12.51 21.46
CA TRP A 220 13.96 -11.93 20.34
C TRP A 220 14.02 -12.88 19.14
N ARG A 221 13.95 -12.32 17.94
CA ARG A 221 14.21 -13.02 16.68
C ARG A 221 15.22 -12.23 15.87
N THR A 222 16.15 -12.93 15.25
CA THR A 222 17.10 -12.31 14.33
C THR A 222 16.47 -12.21 12.94
N MET A 223 16.50 -11.02 12.36
CA MET A 223 15.97 -10.70 11.02
C MET A 223 16.99 -9.85 10.26
N ARG A 224 16.77 -9.64 8.95
CA ARG A 224 17.55 -8.72 8.12
C ARG A 224 16.70 -7.50 7.74
N ARG A 225 17.19 -6.30 8.06
CA ARG A 225 16.54 -5.00 7.74
C ARG A 225 17.15 -4.39 6.48
N ASN A 226 16.33 -3.85 5.58
CA ASN A 226 16.72 -3.30 4.28
C ASN A 226 17.29 -4.30 3.24
N PRO A 227 16.83 -5.56 3.14
CA PRO A 227 17.21 -6.38 1.99
C PRO A 227 16.59 -5.79 0.72
N GLY A 228 17.42 -5.51 -0.30
CA GLY A 228 16.91 -5.38 -1.66
C GLY A 228 16.28 -6.72 -2.04
N VAL A 229 15.02 -6.69 -2.48
CA VAL A 229 14.29 -7.87 -2.94
C VAL A 229 14.19 -7.81 -4.44
N TYR A 230 14.55 -8.91 -5.10
CA TYR A 230 14.52 -9.03 -6.55
C TYR A 230 13.81 -10.31 -6.93
N VAL A 231 13.01 -10.26 -7.98
CA VAL A 231 12.21 -11.40 -8.43
C VAL A 231 12.27 -11.56 -9.94
N ARG A 232 12.05 -12.78 -10.41
CA ARG A 232 11.88 -13.11 -11.83
C ARG A 232 10.84 -14.21 -12.00
N GLY A 233 10.38 -14.42 -13.24
CA GLY A 233 9.34 -15.41 -13.53
C GLY A 233 7.95 -14.92 -13.14
N ARG A 234 7.08 -15.83 -12.70
CA ARG A 234 5.68 -15.51 -12.40
C ARG A 234 5.54 -14.86 -11.02
N VAL A 235 4.64 -13.87 -10.92
CA VAL A 235 4.14 -13.34 -9.65
C VAL A 235 2.63 -13.50 -9.61
N ARG A 236 2.16 -14.26 -8.60
CA ARG A 236 0.76 -14.68 -8.46
C ARG A 236 0.12 -14.04 -7.24
N HIS A 237 -1.13 -13.63 -7.37
CA HIS A 237 -1.96 -13.18 -6.27
C HIS A 237 -3.41 -13.61 -6.55
N PRO A 238 -4.20 -14.03 -5.55
CA PRO A 238 -5.59 -14.45 -5.76
C PRO A 238 -6.46 -13.33 -6.36
N ASP A 239 -6.21 -12.09 -5.95
CA ASP A 239 -7.05 -10.94 -6.33
C ASP A 239 -6.48 -10.19 -7.56
N HIS A 240 -5.35 -10.64 -8.13
CA HIS A 240 -4.73 -9.99 -9.30
C HIS A 240 -4.33 -10.96 -10.40
N ALA A 241 -4.36 -10.50 -11.65
CA ALA A 241 -3.90 -11.28 -12.79
C ALA A 241 -2.40 -11.61 -12.64
N THR A 242 -2.04 -12.88 -12.82
CA THR A 242 -0.63 -13.30 -12.76
C THR A 242 0.20 -12.54 -13.80
N ILE A 243 1.30 -11.94 -13.36
CA ILE A 243 2.27 -11.29 -14.24
C ILE A 243 3.48 -12.21 -14.45
N THR A 244 4.20 -11.99 -15.56
CA THR A 244 5.47 -12.67 -15.85
C THR A 244 6.57 -11.63 -16.07
N LEU A 245 7.64 -11.76 -15.29
CA LEU A 245 8.77 -10.85 -15.25
C LEU A 245 9.95 -11.46 -16.02
N GLN A 246 10.34 -10.80 -17.11
CA GLN A 246 11.45 -11.21 -17.97
C GLN A 246 12.77 -10.67 -17.42
N GLY A 247 13.60 -11.54 -16.86
CA GLY A 247 14.81 -11.15 -16.12
C GLY A 247 14.51 -10.65 -14.70
N TRP A 248 15.55 -10.25 -13.98
CA TRP A 248 15.45 -9.80 -12.60
C TRP A 248 14.81 -8.42 -12.51
N HIS A 249 13.89 -8.27 -11.55
CA HIS A 249 13.23 -7.01 -11.24
C HIS A 249 13.36 -6.71 -9.75
N ARG A 250 13.76 -5.47 -9.42
CA ARG A 250 13.71 -4.96 -8.04
C ARG A 250 12.25 -4.76 -7.62
N VAL A 251 11.90 -5.31 -6.46
CA VAL A 251 10.59 -5.17 -5.83
C VAL A 251 10.60 -3.96 -4.91
N VAL A 252 9.65 -3.06 -5.09
CA VAL A 252 9.39 -1.94 -4.18
C VAL A 252 7.90 -1.81 -3.93
N MET A 253 7.53 -1.48 -2.71
CA MET A 253 6.13 -1.22 -2.32
C MET A 253 5.76 0.23 -2.65
N ASN A 254 4.47 0.50 -2.85
CA ASN A 254 3.94 1.87 -2.90
C ASN A 254 4.20 2.61 -1.57
N THR A 255 3.92 3.91 -1.55
CA THR A 255 4.12 4.77 -0.36
C THR A 255 2.86 4.90 0.50
N GLU A 256 1.85 4.04 0.31
CA GLU A 256 0.58 4.15 1.04
C GLU A 256 0.78 4.04 2.56
N ASN A 257 1.67 3.15 2.97
CA ASN A 257 2.07 2.93 4.36
C ASN A 257 2.72 4.15 5.05
N GLU A 258 3.15 5.17 4.28
CA GLU A 258 3.67 6.43 4.83
C GLU A 258 2.55 7.40 5.23
N SER A 259 1.31 7.15 4.81
CA SER A 259 0.15 7.99 5.12
C SER A 259 -0.40 7.72 6.52
N ARG A 260 -0.61 8.75 7.33
CA ARG A 260 -1.36 8.59 8.60
C ARG A 260 -2.82 8.28 8.34
N ALA A 261 -3.32 8.54 7.13
CA ALA A 261 -4.66 8.18 6.67
C ALA A 261 -4.88 6.66 6.57
N MET A 262 -3.81 5.86 6.52
CA MET A 262 -3.91 4.40 6.63
C MET A 262 -4.64 3.93 7.90
N ARG A 263 -4.63 4.72 8.99
CA ARG A 263 -5.37 4.42 10.22
C ARG A 263 -6.90 4.40 10.02
N ASN A 264 -7.36 5.00 8.92
CA ASN A 264 -8.76 5.15 8.55
C ASN A 264 -9.15 4.22 7.39
N VAL A 265 -8.19 3.54 6.76
CA VAL A 265 -8.47 2.51 5.77
C VAL A 265 -8.57 1.19 6.53
N ALA A 266 -9.76 0.61 6.56
CA ALA A 266 -9.88 -0.75 7.08
C ALA A 266 -9.36 -1.70 6.01
N PHE A 267 -8.37 -2.52 6.38
CA PHE A 267 -8.02 -3.67 5.57
C PHE A 267 -9.05 -4.76 5.83
N LEU A 268 -9.78 -5.12 4.78
CA LEU A 268 -10.55 -6.35 4.72
C LEU A 268 -9.76 -7.35 3.88
N ASP A 269 -9.25 -8.36 4.56
CA ASP A 269 -8.90 -9.66 4.01
C ASP A 269 -10.02 -10.66 4.28
#